data_AF-A0A7S1HQ91-F1
#
_entry.id   AF-A0A7S1HQ91-F1
#
_cell.length_a   1.000
_cell.length_b   1.000
_cell.length_c   1.000
_cell.angle_alpha   90.00
_cell.angle_beta   90.00
_cell.angle_gamma   90.00
#
_symmetry.space_group_name_H-M   'P 1'
#
loop_
_entity.id
_entity.type
_entity.pdbx_description
1 polymer ?
#
loop_
_entity_poly.entity_id
_entity_poly.type
_entity_poly.pdbx_seq_one_letter_code
_entity_poly.pdbx_strand_id
1 'polypeptide(L)'
;LKIWDPRKNPIDKRDLMPIITPTYPCQNSTYNVTVSTLHIMKQEFAHSAKVCGEIVKGDKEWPALFEKADFFSLHKNYLQIKVTAAGAEELKKWSGFVFSRLRKLIEQIEDSTGGTLHVHPCTEEFQDPALDAGTHYLYYMALKKAPKHLVRNKLAGRSFDINAAVDIFRRILYNFREHTPTMDCIVLHLKQKDLPAFLLEKEKKDEDEKKEEKLEGAEK
;
A
#
# COMPACT_ATOMS: atom_id res chain seq x y z
N LEU A 1 -27.90 17.62 -1.17
CA LEU A 1 -26.68 16.84 -1.49
C LEU A 1 -25.63 17.14 -0.42
N LYS A 2 -24.88 16.14 0.06
CA LYS A 2 -23.79 16.37 1.03
C LYS A 2 -22.65 17.11 0.34
N ILE A 3 -22.10 18.15 0.95
CA ILE A 3 -20.96 18.94 0.45
C ILE A 3 -19.85 18.79 1.49
N TRP A 4 -18.60 18.64 1.04
CA TRP A 4 -17.44 18.63 1.94
C TRP A 4 -17.28 20.01 2.61
N ASP A 5 -17.36 20.07 3.94
CA ASP A 5 -17.13 21.30 4.72
C ASP A 5 -16.60 20.95 6.13
N PRO A 6 -15.27 21.08 6.39
CA PRO A 6 -14.66 20.68 7.66
C PRO A 6 -15.07 21.58 8.83
N ARG A 7 -15.70 22.74 8.58
CA ARG A 7 -16.23 23.63 9.62
C ARG A 7 -17.58 23.14 10.15
N LYS A 8 -18.34 22.41 9.32
CA LYS A 8 -19.69 21.93 9.64
C LYS A 8 -19.71 20.44 9.97
N ASN A 9 -18.85 19.65 9.34
CA ASN A 9 -18.84 18.21 9.47
C ASN A 9 -17.54 17.73 10.15
N PRO A 10 -17.63 17.15 11.37
CA PRO A 10 -16.47 16.61 12.07
C PRO A 10 -15.76 15.47 11.33
N ILE A 11 -16.44 14.77 10.41
CA ILE A 11 -15.83 13.71 9.58
C ILE A 11 -14.86 14.34 8.58
N ASP A 12 -15.30 15.37 7.87
CA ASP A 12 -14.49 16.07 6.86
C ASP A 12 -13.27 16.75 7.51
N LYS A 13 -13.39 17.17 8.77
CA LYS A 13 -12.27 17.70 9.56
C LYS A 13 -11.15 16.68 9.81
N ARG A 14 -11.42 15.38 9.71
CA ARG A 14 -10.43 14.31 9.90
C ARG A 14 -9.64 14.00 8.64
N ASP A 15 -10.01 14.58 7.49
CA ASP A 15 -9.30 14.35 6.24
C ASP A 15 -7.87 14.90 6.31
N LEU A 16 -6.90 14.06 5.93
CA LEU A 16 -5.48 14.34 6.15
C LEU A 16 -4.83 15.16 5.03
N MET A 17 -5.32 15.01 3.80
CA MET A 17 -4.82 15.71 2.61
C MET A 17 -5.98 15.94 1.64
N PRO A 18 -6.92 16.84 1.93
CA PRO A 18 -8.11 17.04 1.11
C PRO A 18 -7.77 17.69 -0.24
N ILE A 19 -8.13 17.03 -1.34
CA ILE A 19 -8.13 17.59 -2.70
C ILE A 19 -9.59 17.66 -3.15
N ILE A 20 -10.12 18.87 -3.31
CA ILE A 20 -11.56 19.06 -3.49
C ILE A 20 -11.93 19.09 -4.97
N THR A 21 -12.95 18.33 -5.34
CA THR A 21 -13.50 18.32 -6.70
C THR A 21 -14.12 19.68 -7.03
N PRO A 22 -13.86 20.24 -8.22
CA PRO A 22 -14.31 21.59 -8.56
C PRO A 22 -15.82 21.66 -8.84
N THR A 23 -16.45 20.53 -9.20
CA THR A 23 -17.88 20.48 -9.53
C THR A 23 -18.76 20.34 -8.29
N TYR A 24 -19.92 20.98 -8.34
CA TYR A 24 -20.92 20.87 -7.28
C TYR A 24 -21.71 19.55 -7.38
N PRO A 25 -21.98 18.83 -6.26
CA PRO A 25 -21.51 19.14 -4.90
C PRO A 25 -20.03 18.76 -4.72
N CYS A 26 -19.22 19.71 -4.26
CA CYS A 26 -17.78 19.50 -4.04
C CYS A 26 -17.53 18.40 -3.00
N GLN A 27 -16.67 17.43 -3.33
CA GLN A 27 -16.25 16.35 -2.44
C GLN A 27 -14.73 16.30 -2.34
N ASN A 28 -14.22 15.66 -1.30
CA ASN A 28 -12.80 15.31 -1.23
C ASN A 28 -12.53 14.06 -2.08
N SER A 29 -11.64 14.14 -3.07
CA SER A 29 -11.24 13.00 -3.91
C SER A 29 -10.19 12.10 -3.24
N THR A 30 -9.48 12.61 -2.24
CA THR A 30 -8.40 11.93 -1.51
C THR A 30 -8.81 11.52 -0.10
N TYR A 31 -10.09 11.21 0.11
CA TYR A 31 -10.61 10.71 1.39
C TYR A 31 -9.97 9.37 1.82
N ASN A 32 -9.37 8.64 0.87
CA ASN A 32 -8.63 7.39 1.09
C ASN A 32 -7.15 7.57 1.48
N VAL A 33 -6.69 8.79 1.80
CA VAL A 33 -5.36 9.03 2.40
C VAL A 33 -5.35 8.69 3.90
N THR A 34 -4.38 7.88 4.35
CA THR A 34 -4.11 7.55 5.77
C THR A 34 -2.87 8.29 6.26
N VAL A 35 -2.51 8.16 7.55
CA VAL A 35 -1.29 8.81 8.08
C VAL A 35 -0.05 8.25 7.38
N SER A 36 -0.01 6.93 7.16
CA SER A 36 1.10 6.26 6.48
C SER A 36 1.20 6.65 5.01
N THR A 37 0.10 6.62 4.25
CA THR A 37 0.15 6.98 2.83
C THR A 37 0.46 8.47 2.63
N LEU A 38 -0.02 9.35 3.52
CA LEU A 38 0.38 10.76 3.53
C LEU A 38 1.88 10.92 3.77
N HIS A 39 2.45 10.17 4.71
CA HIS A 39 3.87 10.20 4.99
C HIS A 39 4.71 9.77 3.77
N ILE A 40 4.29 8.70 3.09
CA ILE A 40 4.94 8.21 1.87
C ILE A 40 4.86 9.26 0.77
N MET A 41 3.67 9.81 0.48
CA MET A 41 3.52 10.87 -0.53
C MET A 41 4.41 12.08 -0.25
N LYS A 42 4.52 12.51 1.01
CA LYS A 42 5.43 13.62 1.38
C LYS A 42 6.90 13.27 1.16
N GLN A 43 7.31 12.02 1.42
CA GLN A 43 8.67 11.55 1.14
C GLN A 43 8.95 11.56 -0.36
N GLU A 44 8.03 11.04 -1.16
CA GLU A 44 8.16 11.02 -2.62
C GLU A 44 8.18 12.43 -3.20
N PHE A 45 7.31 13.35 -2.77
CA PHE A 45 7.35 14.74 -3.23
C PHE A 45 8.67 15.44 -2.90
N ALA A 46 9.25 15.19 -1.72
CA ALA A 46 10.55 15.74 -1.35
C ALA A 46 11.69 15.15 -2.20
N HIS A 47 11.64 13.83 -2.46
CA HIS A 47 12.59 13.15 -3.33
C HIS A 47 12.50 13.68 -4.78
N SER A 48 11.30 13.74 -5.35
CA SER A 48 11.06 14.29 -6.69
C SER A 48 11.50 15.73 -6.81
N ALA A 49 11.25 16.58 -5.80
CA ALA A 49 11.73 17.96 -5.82
C ALA A 49 13.25 18.05 -5.91
N LYS A 50 13.98 17.17 -5.20
CA LYS A 50 15.44 17.09 -5.29
C LYS A 50 15.89 16.66 -6.69
N VAL A 51 15.30 15.59 -7.24
CA VAL A 51 15.63 15.08 -8.58
C VAL A 51 15.34 16.11 -9.66
N CYS A 52 14.17 16.77 -9.63
CA CYS A 52 13.86 17.87 -10.53
C CYS A 52 14.86 19.03 -10.41
N GLY A 53 15.33 19.33 -9.20
CA GLY A 53 16.38 20.34 -9.00
C GLY A 53 17.71 19.97 -9.63
N GLU A 54 18.10 18.69 -9.59
CA GLU A 54 19.30 18.15 -10.26
C GLU A 54 19.12 18.19 -11.80
N ILE A 55 17.93 17.87 -12.30
CA ILE A 55 17.62 17.94 -13.74
C ILE A 55 17.72 19.38 -14.27
N VAL A 56 17.14 20.35 -13.56
CA VAL A 56 17.18 21.77 -13.97
C VAL A 56 18.62 22.31 -14.00
N LYS A 57 19.52 21.78 -13.15
CA LYS A 57 20.94 22.13 -13.15
C LYS A 57 21.74 21.44 -14.26
N GLY A 58 21.19 20.41 -14.89
CA GLY A 58 21.87 19.56 -15.87
C GLY A 58 22.66 18.40 -15.25
N ASP A 59 22.50 18.11 -13.95
CA ASP A 59 23.20 17.01 -13.26
C ASP A 59 22.55 15.63 -13.52
N LYS A 60 21.27 15.63 -13.96
CA LYS A 60 20.48 14.43 -14.27
C LYS A 60 19.56 14.66 -15.46
N GLU A 61 19.07 13.57 -16.04
CA GLU A 61 18.08 13.60 -17.11
C GLU A 61 16.68 13.20 -16.60
N TRP A 62 15.63 13.57 -17.35
CA TRP A 62 14.24 13.28 -17.02
C TRP A 62 13.91 11.80 -16.71
N PRO A 63 14.53 10.79 -17.35
CA PRO A 63 14.30 9.40 -17.00
C PRO A 63 14.59 9.06 -15.53
N ALA A 64 15.48 9.80 -14.87
CA ALA A 64 15.79 9.59 -13.45
C ALA A 64 14.61 9.92 -12.51
N LEU A 65 13.66 10.76 -12.94
CA LEU A 65 12.46 11.06 -12.16
C LEU A 65 11.46 9.89 -12.14
N PHE A 66 11.49 9.05 -13.18
CA PHE A 66 10.54 7.96 -13.40
C PHE A 66 11.13 6.58 -13.12
N GLU A 67 12.31 6.53 -12.49
CA GLU A 67 12.92 5.29 -12.02
C GLU A 67 11.97 4.61 -11.03
N LYS A 68 11.68 3.32 -11.25
CA LYS A 68 10.80 2.56 -10.35
C LYS A 68 11.50 2.45 -8.99
N ALA A 69 10.71 2.57 -7.92
CA ALA A 69 11.19 2.23 -6.59
C ALA A 69 11.06 0.73 -6.38
N ASP A 70 12.16 0.08 -5.98
CA ASP A 70 12.18 -1.34 -5.63
C ASP A 70 11.41 -1.58 -4.33
N PHE A 71 10.12 -1.87 -4.43
CA PHE A 71 9.25 -1.97 -3.26
C PHE A 71 9.70 -3.08 -2.31
N PHE A 72 10.08 -4.25 -2.84
CA PHE A 72 10.51 -5.41 -2.03
C PHE A 72 11.97 -5.29 -1.56
N SER A 73 12.77 -4.39 -2.13
CA SER A 73 14.13 -4.09 -1.67
C SER A 73 14.18 -2.98 -0.60
N LEU A 74 13.19 -2.06 -0.61
CA LEU A 74 13.20 -0.84 0.20
C LEU A 74 12.94 -1.05 1.70
N HIS A 75 12.26 -2.13 2.09
CA HIS A 75 11.85 -2.36 3.48
C HIS A 75 12.34 -3.71 4.03
N LYS A 76 12.47 -3.77 5.36
CA LYS A 76 12.93 -4.99 6.06
C LYS A 76 11.80 -5.95 6.44
N ASN A 77 10.58 -5.44 6.53
CA ASN A 77 9.42 -6.16 7.04
C ASN A 77 8.22 -5.92 6.14
N TYR A 78 7.45 -6.97 5.89
CA TYR A 78 6.26 -6.97 5.04
C TYR A 78 5.13 -7.73 5.72
N LEU A 79 3.90 -7.36 5.35
CA LEU A 79 2.71 -8.16 5.55
C LEU A 79 2.30 -8.72 4.20
N GLN A 80 2.16 -10.04 4.14
CA GLN A 80 1.51 -10.72 3.04
C GLN A 80 0.05 -10.94 3.44
N ILE A 81 -0.87 -10.47 2.61
CA ILE A 81 -2.30 -10.74 2.72
C ILE A 81 -2.64 -11.76 1.65
N LYS A 82 -2.85 -13.00 2.08
CA LYS A 82 -3.25 -14.12 1.22
C LYS A 82 -4.77 -14.27 1.28
N VAL A 83 -5.42 -14.03 0.15
CA VAL A 83 -6.85 -14.20 -0.05
C VAL A 83 -7.04 -15.51 -0.79
N THR A 84 -7.90 -16.39 -0.27
CA THR A 84 -8.18 -17.70 -0.90
C THR A 84 -9.68 -17.93 -1.06
N ALA A 85 -10.05 -18.70 -2.08
CA ALA A 85 -11.39 -19.24 -2.27
C ALA A 85 -11.32 -20.56 -3.06
N ALA A 86 -12.41 -21.33 -3.09
CA ALA A 86 -12.43 -22.63 -3.78
C ALA A 86 -12.55 -22.53 -5.31
N GLY A 87 -12.99 -21.38 -5.84
CA GLY A 87 -13.13 -21.19 -7.28
C GLY A 87 -12.91 -19.75 -7.71
N ALA A 88 -12.58 -19.56 -8.99
CA ALA A 88 -12.15 -18.27 -9.53
C ALA A 88 -13.21 -17.15 -9.42
N GLU A 89 -14.49 -17.48 -9.62
CA GLU A 89 -15.59 -16.52 -9.50
C GLU A 89 -15.79 -16.05 -8.05
N GLU A 90 -15.75 -17.00 -7.10
CA GLU A 90 -15.78 -16.69 -5.67
C GLU A 90 -14.56 -15.86 -5.26
N LEU A 91 -13.38 -16.27 -5.71
CA LEU A 91 -12.12 -15.59 -5.44
C LEU A 91 -12.17 -14.15 -5.93
N LYS A 92 -12.65 -13.90 -7.15
CA LYS A 92 -12.74 -12.54 -7.71
C LYS A 92 -13.63 -11.63 -6.88
N LYS A 93 -14.81 -12.10 -6.48
CA LYS A 93 -15.72 -11.34 -5.60
C LYS A 93 -15.09 -11.09 -4.23
N TRP A 94 -14.54 -12.14 -3.64
CA TRP A 94 -13.94 -12.10 -2.31
C TRP A 94 -12.73 -11.16 -2.28
N SER A 95 -11.85 -11.30 -3.25
CA SER A 95 -10.65 -10.49 -3.38
C SER A 95 -10.98 -9.01 -3.59
N GLY A 96 -11.95 -8.69 -4.46
CA GLY A 96 -12.42 -7.31 -4.59
C GLY A 96 -12.99 -6.73 -3.28
N PHE A 97 -13.70 -7.55 -2.51
CA PHE A 97 -14.16 -7.15 -1.18
C PHE A 97 -12.99 -6.93 -0.22
N VAL A 98 -12.02 -7.85 -0.13
CA VAL A 98 -10.84 -7.70 0.73
C VAL A 98 -10.01 -6.48 0.32
N PHE A 99 -9.71 -6.32 -0.96
CA PHE A 99 -8.93 -5.22 -1.53
C PHE A 99 -9.50 -3.87 -1.14
N SER A 100 -10.83 -3.70 -1.28
CA SER A 100 -11.52 -2.45 -0.91
C SER A 100 -11.53 -2.16 0.61
N ARG A 101 -11.19 -3.12 1.47
CA ARG A 101 -11.02 -2.92 2.91
C ARG A 101 -9.56 -2.94 3.37
N LEU A 102 -8.57 -3.13 2.50
CA LEU A 102 -7.15 -3.13 2.90
C LEU A 102 -6.76 -1.83 3.64
N ARG A 103 -7.35 -0.70 3.26
CA ARG A 103 -7.21 0.56 4.00
C ARG A 103 -7.61 0.43 5.47
N LYS A 104 -8.63 -0.35 5.81
CA LYS A 104 -9.05 -0.60 7.20
C LYS A 104 -7.98 -1.32 8.01
N LEU A 105 -7.25 -2.26 7.40
CA LEU A 105 -6.10 -2.88 8.06
C LEU A 105 -5.02 -1.85 8.38
N ILE A 106 -4.72 -0.94 7.43
CA ILE A 106 -3.77 0.16 7.65
C ILE A 106 -4.22 1.03 8.82
N GLU A 107 -5.49 1.46 8.83
CA GLU A 107 -6.07 2.26 9.92
C GLU A 107 -5.96 1.53 11.28
N GLN A 108 -6.27 0.23 11.35
CA GLN A 108 -6.14 -0.55 12.60
C GLN A 108 -4.69 -0.66 13.09
N ILE A 109 -3.71 -0.80 12.18
CA ILE A 109 -2.29 -0.82 12.54
C ILE A 109 -1.83 0.57 13.01
N GLU A 110 -2.23 1.63 12.32
CA GLU A 110 -1.92 3.01 12.71
C GLU A 110 -2.48 3.32 14.12
N ASP A 111 -3.73 2.95 14.38
CA ASP A 111 -4.39 3.18 15.67
C ASP A 111 -3.75 2.38 16.81
N SER A 112 -3.54 1.07 16.61
CA SER A 112 -2.94 0.19 17.63
C SER A 112 -1.49 0.53 17.97
N THR A 113 -0.76 1.13 17.03
CA THR A 113 0.64 1.55 17.22
C THR A 113 0.78 3.05 17.53
N GLY A 114 -0.31 3.79 17.65
CA GLY A 114 -0.30 5.23 17.91
C GLY A 114 0.44 6.02 16.83
N GLY A 115 0.38 5.57 15.57
CA GLY A 115 1.05 6.16 14.41
C GLY A 115 2.57 5.96 14.36
N THR A 116 3.14 5.10 15.22
CA THR A 116 4.59 4.85 15.26
C THR A 116 5.05 3.75 14.30
N LEU A 117 4.11 3.01 13.72
CA LEU A 117 4.36 2.06 12.63
C LEU A 117 3.61 2.54 11.39
N HIS A 118 4.34 2.88 10.33
CA HIS A 118 3.78 3.23 9.04
C HIS A 118 3.67 1.99 8.15
N VAL A 119 2.59 1.96 7.37
CA VAL A 119 2.28 0.91 6.41
C VAL A 119 2.34 1.46 5.00
N HIS A 120 3.16 0.86 4.14
CA HIS A 120 3.26 1.20 2.72
C HIS A 120 2.54 0.11 1.91
N PRO A 121 1.30 0.32 1.44
CA PRO A 121 0.63 -0.67 0.62
C PRO A 121 1.29 -0.78 -0.76
N CYS A 122 1.51 -2.01 -1.21
CA CYS A 122 1.79 -2.27 -2.61
C CYS A 122 0.47 -2.14 -3.40
N THR A 123 0.53 -1.52 -4.57
CA THR A 123 -0.65 -1.32 -5.43
C THR A 123 -0.94 -2.52 -6.33
N GLU A 124 0.00 -3.46 -6.43
CA GLU A 124 -0.10 -4.62 -7.31
C GLU A 124 -0.71 -5.84 -6.62
N GLU A 125 -1.36 -6.66 -7.43
CA GLU A 125 -1.82 -7.99 -7.08
C GLU A 125 -0.81 -9.02 -7.59
N PHE A 126 -0.59 -10.07 -6.80
CA PHE A 126 0.36 -11.13 -7.12
C PHE A 126 -0.31 -12.50 -7.01
N GLN A 127 0.25 -13.46 -7.73
CA GLN A 127 -0.07 -14.88 -7.64
C GLN A 127 1.22 -15.66 -7.48
N ASP A 128 1.19 -16.72 -6.69
CA ASP A 128 2.31 -17.65 -6.58
C ASP A 128 2.27 -18.61 -7.79
N PRO A 129 3.31 -18.61 -8.65
CA PRO A 129 3.35 -19.51 -9.82
C PRO A 129 3.31 -20.99 -9.46
N ALA A 130 3.64 -21.37 -8.22
CA ALA A 130 3.60 -22.74 -7.74
C ALA A 130 2.19 -23.21 -7.34
N LEU A 131 1.22 -22.29 -7.23
CA LEU A 131 -0.15 -22.55 -6.81
C LEU A 131 -1.15 -22.28 -7.94
N ASP A 132 -2.35 -22.87 -7.86
CA ASP A 132 -3.38 -22.63 -8.87
C ASP A 132 -3.89 -21.18 -8.82
N ALA A 133 -3.85 -20.51 -9.97
CA ALA A 133 -4.21 -19.10 -10.13
C ALA A 133 -5.70 -18.82 -9.79
N GLY A 134 -6.56 -19.84 -9.87
CA GLY A 134 -7.98 -19.72 -9.55
C GLY A 134 -8.31 -19.81 -8.05
N THR A 135 -7.32 -20.09 -7.21
CA THR A 135 -7.53 -20.37 -5.78
C THR A 135 -7.09 -19.26 -4.83
N HIS A 136 -6.24 -18.33 -5.31
CA HIS A 136 -5.66 -17.33 -4.42
C HIS A 136 -5.20 -16.04 -5.10
N TYR A 137 -5.15 -14.98 -4.32
CA TYR A 137 -4.47 -13.72 -4.62
C TYR A 137 -3.61 -13.29 -3.43
N LEU A 138 -2.49 -12.64 -3.72
CA LEU A 138 -1.54 -12.13 -2.76
C LEU A 138 -1.43 -10.61 -2.88
N TYR A 139 -1.55 -9.93 -1.75
CA TYR A 139 -1.25 -8.50 -1.62
C TYR A 139 -0.13 -8.30 -0.61
N TYR A 140 0.64 -7.24 -0.78
CA TYR A 140 1.75 -6.93 0.11
C TYR A 140 1.63 -5.51 0.68
N MET A 141 2.05 -5.37 1.93
CA MET A 141 2.24 -4.07 2.57
C MET A 141 3.58 -4.06 3.29
N ALA A 142 4.39 -3.05 3.09
CA ALA A 142 5.64 -2.92 3.82
C ALA A 142 5.42 -2.21 5.16
N LEU A 143 6.19 -2.60 6.17
CA LEU A 143 6.13 -2.03 7.52
C LEU A 143 7.39 -1.23 7.82
N LYS A 144 7.22 0.06 8.09
CA LYS A 144 8.31 1.00 8.39
C LYS A 144 8.05 1.68 9.72
N LYS A 145 8.99 1.58 10.66
CA LYS A 145 8.89 2.32 11.92
C LYS A 145 9.00 3.82 11.63
N ALA A 146 8.15 4.62 12.27
CA ALA A 146 8.24 6.06 12.22
C ALA A 146 9.62 6.52 12.72
N PRO A 147 10.19 7.58 12.15
CA PRO A 147 11.44 8.15 12.62
C PRO A 147 11.41 8.44 14.13
N LYS A 148 12.52 8.15 14.82
CA LYS A 148 12.63 8.29 16.28
C LYS A 148 12.23 9.67 16.82
N HIS A 149 12.40 10.74 16.03
CA HIS A 149 12.03 12.10 16.42
C HIS A 149 10.51 12.35 16.48
N LEU A 150 9.70 11.53 15.79
CA LEU A 150 8.23 11.58 15.85
C LEU A 150 7.67 10.68 16.96
N VAL A 151 8.49 9.78 17.51
CA VAL A 151 8.08 8.83 18.55
C VAL A 151 8.38 9.43 19.92
N ARG A 152 7.35 9.83 20.67
CA ARG A 152 7.50 10.14 22.11
C ARG A 152 8.14 8.92 22.79
N ASN A 153 9.26 9.13 23.48
CA ASN A 153 10.22 8.20 24.09
C ASN A 153 9.74 6.88 24.77
N LYS A 154 8.44 6.54 24.81
CA LYS A 154 7.90 5.35 25.51
C LYS A 154 7.77 4.07 24.68
N LEU A 155 7.88 4.13 23.34
CA LEU A 155 7.69 2.96 22.45
C LEU A 155 8.94 2.58 21.64
N ALA A 156 10.02 3.35 21.74
CA ALA A 156 11.26 3.08 21.03
C ALA A 156 11.88 1.75 21.53
N GLY A 157 11.85 0.71 20.68
CA GLY A 157 12.49 -0.58 20.96
C GLY A 157 11.55 -1.73 21.29
N ARG A 158 10.23 -1.49 21.46
CA ARG A 158 9.26 -2.59 21.61
C ARG A 158 8.95 -3.27 20.26
N SER A 159 8.70 -4.57 20.29
CA SER A 159 7.99 -5.27 19.22
C SER A 159 6.57 -4.72 19.14
N PHE A 160 6.07 -4.55 17.92
CA PHE A 160 4.67 -4.19 17.70
C PHE A 160 3.88 -5.49 17.57
N ASP A 161 2.90 -5.68 18.44
CA ASP A 161 1.91 -6.74 18.25
C ASP A 161 0.77 -6.18 17.40
N ILE A 162 0.63 -6.73 16.19
CA ILE A 162 -0.40 -6.34 15.23
C ILE A 162 -1.56 -7.34 15.18
N ASN A 163 -1.53 -8.42 15.98
CA ASN A 163 -2.54 -9.48 15.92
C ASN A 163 -3.94 -8.93 16.21
N ALA A 164 -4.08 -8.06 17.22
CA ALA A 164 -5.36 -7.42 17.53
C ALA A 164 -5.92 -6.61 16.34
N ALA A 165 -5.05 -5.89 15.61
CA ALA A 165 -5.45 -5.14 14.43
C ALA A 165 -5.91 -6.08 13.29
N VAL A 166 -5.19 -7.19 13.09
CA VAL A 166 -5.55 -8.24 12.12
C VAL A 166 -6.87 -8.90 12.49
N ASP A 167 -7.12 -9.19 13.75
CA ASP A 167 -8.36 -9.81 14.22
C ASP A 167 -9.57 -8.90 14.02
N ILE A 168 -9.45 -7.60 14.31
CA ILE A 168 -10.49 -6.62 14.03
C ILE A 168 -10.75 -6.55 12.52
N PHE A 169 -9.69 -6.51 11.71
CA PHE A 169 -9.81 -6.51 10.27
C PHE A 169 -10.53 -7.76 9.74
N ARG A 170 -10.17 -8.95 10.22
CA ARG A 170 -10.86 -10.21 9.88
C ARG A 170 -12.34 -10.19 10.21
N ARG A 171 -12.73 -9.65 11.38
CA ARG A 171 -14.15 -9.48 11.74
C ARG A 171 -14.89 -8.56 10.77
N ILE A 172 -14.24 -7.49 10.29
CA ILE A 172 -14.81 -6.62 9.25
C ILE A 172 -15.01 -7.41 7.94
N LEU A 173 -14.02 -8.22 7.56
CA LEU A 173 -14.06 -9.00 6.34
C LEU A 173 -15.18 -10.06 6.35
N TYR A 174 -15.35 -10.78 7.46
CA TYR A 174 -16.36 -11.82 7.60
C TYR A 174 -17.81 -11.31 7.69
N ASN A 175 -18.03 -9.99 7.73
CA ASN A 175 -19.36 -9.39 7.52
C ASN A 175 -19.76 -9.31 6.04
N PHE A 176 -18.96 -9.87 5.12
CA PHE A 176 -19.31 -9.97 3.73
C PHE A 176 -20.57 -10.83 3.53
N ARG A 177 -21.55 -10.30 2.81
CA ARG A 177 -22.88 -10.95 2.68
C ARG A 177 -22.83 -12.28 1.94
N GLU A 178 -21.94 -12.40 0.97
CA GLU A 178 -21.74 -13.63 0.18
C GLU A 178 -20.57 -14.46 0.72
N HIS A 179 -20.20 -14.30 1.99
CA HIS A 179 -19.10 -15.06 2.59
C HIS A 179 -19.42 -16.55 2.64
N THR A 180 -18.53 -17.38 2.10
CA THR A 180 -18.60 -18.84 2.14
C THR A 180 -17.50 -19.42 3.03
N PRO A 181 -17.63 -20.66 3.53
CA PRO A 181 -16.56 -21.31 4.30
C PRO A 181 -15.27 -21.56 3.51
N THR A 182 -15.33 -21.47 2.18
CA THR A 182 -14.18 -21.61 1.28
C THR A 182 -13.36 -20.33 1.17
N MET A 183 -13.96 -19.18 1.49
CA MET A 183 -13.29 -17.88 1.49
C MET A 183 -12.49 -17.68 2.76
N ASP A 184 -11.22 -17.36 2.63
CA ASP A 184 -10.38 -16.98 3.76
C ASP A 184 -9.43 -15.83 3.41
N CYS A 185 -8.97 -15.13 4.46
CA CYS A 185 -8.00 -14.07 4.38
C CYS A 185 -6.97 -14.21 5.51
N ILE A 186 -5.75 -14.53 5.13
CA ILE A 186 -4.64 -14.78 6.04
C ILE A 186 -3.65 -13.63 5.93
N VAL A 187 -3.32 -13.00 7.05
CA VAL A 187 -2.28 -11.97 7.12
C VAL A 187 -1.05 -12.58 7.79
N LEU A 188 0.07 -12.61 7.07
CA LEU A 188 1.34 -13.17 7.52
C LEU A 188 2.39 -12.06 7.58
N HIS A 189 3.19 -12.05 8.65
CA HIS A 189 4.37 -11.20 8.74
C HIS A 189 5.57 -11.93 8.11
N LEU A 190 6.26 -11.25 7.19
CA LEU A 190 7.45 -11.73 6.52
C LEU A 190 8.59 -10.73 6.72
N LYS A 191 9.82 -11.23 6.90
CA LYS A 191 11.01 -10.39 6.73
C LYS A 191 11.37 -10.37 5.25
N GLN A 192 12.10 -9.35 4.83
CA GLN A 192 12.57 -9.21 3.45
C GLN A 192 13.27 -10.47 2.91
N LYS A 193 14.13 -11.08 3.73
CA LYS A 193 14.86 -12.30 3.39
C LYS A 193 13.97 -13.55 3.24
N ASP A 194 12.76 -13.51 3.78
CA ASP A 194 11.80 -14.60 3.76
C ASP A 194 10.72 -14.36 2.67
N LEU A 195 10.89 -13.32 1.84
CA LEU A 195 10.01 -13.06 0.71
C LEU A 195 10.22 -14.12 -0.38
N PRO A 196 9.14 -14.55 -1.06
CA PRO A 196 9.23 -15.47 -2.19
C PRO A 196 10.12 -14.92 -3.32
N ALA A 197 10.94 -15.80 -3.91
CA ALA A 197 11.88 -15.45 -4.98
C ALA A 197 11.18 -14.84 -6.22
N PHE A 198 9.98 -15.33 -6.55
CA PHE A 198 9.23 -14.86 -7.72
C PHE A 198 8.89 -13.36 -7.67
N LEU A 199 8.82 -12.75 -6.48
CA LEU A 199 8.57 -11.31 -6.34
C LEU A 199 9.78 -10.50 -6.79
N LEU A 200 10.98 -10.96 -6.44
CA LEU A 200 12.24 -10.31 -6.80
C LEU A 200 12.57 -10.52 -8.28
N GLU A 201 12.17 -11.66 -8.84
CA GLU A 201 12.32 -11.96 -10.27
C GLU A 201 11.37 -11.13 -11.13
N LYS A 202 10.12 -10.94 -10.68
CA LYS A 202 9.16 -10.07 -11.36
C LYS A 202 9.65 -8.62 -11.40
N GLU A 203 10.18 -8.10 -10.29
CA GLU A 203 10.76 -6.75 -10.26
C GLU A 203 11.92 -6.61 -11.28
N LYS A 204 12.84 -7.59 -11.34
CA LYS A 204 13.94 -7.58 -12.31
C LYS A 204 13.48 -7.69 -13.77
N LYS A 205 12.49 -8.54 -14.04
CA LYS A 205 11.94 -8.72 -15.38
C LYS A 205 11.29 -7.43 -15.90
N ASP A 206 10.54 -6.74 -15.04
CA ASP A 206 9.97 -5.43 -15.33
C ASP A 206 11.04 -4.35 -15.60
N GLU A 207 12.21 -4.44 -14.96
CA GLU A 207 13.34 -3.55 -15.21
C GLU A 207 14.02 -3.83 -16.56
N ASP A 208 14.20 -5.10 -16.91
CA ASP A 208 14.90 -5.52 -18.12
C ASP A 208 14.06 -5.27 -19.37
N GLU A 209 12.75 -5.57 -19.35
CA GLU A 209 11.82 -5.26 -20.45
C GLU A 209 11.82 -3.75 -20.78
N LYS A 210 11.94 -2.88 -19.77
CA LYS A 210 12.02 -1.42 -19.99
C LYS A 210 13.36 -0.94 -20.52
N LYS A 211 14.47 -1.62 -20.21
CA LYS A 211 15.77 -1.29 -20.79
C LYS A 211 15.78 -1.63 -22.29
N GLU A 212 15.15 -2.75 -22.65
CA GLU A 212 14.98 -3.15 -24.05
C GLU A 212 14.09 -2.15 -24.81
N GLU A 213 12.94 -1.74 -24.26
CA GLU A 213 12.08 -0.71 -24.88
C GLU A 213 12.79 0.66 -25.05
N LYS A 214 13.67 1.04 -24.11
CA LYS A 214 14.47 2.26 -24.21
C LYS A 214 15.56 2.18 -25.29
N LEU A 215 16.13 1.00 -25.53
CA LEU A 215 17.12 0.77 -26.59
C LEU A 215 16.44 0.82 -27.97
N GLU A 216 15.29 0.15 -28.13
CA GLU A 216 14.53 0.16 -29.38
C GLU A 216 13.92 1.54 -29.72
N GLY A 217 13.56 2.32 -28.70
CA GLY A 217 13.07 3.69 -28.86
C GLY A 217 14.14 4.73 -29.17
N ALA A 218 15.42 4.42 -28.98
CA ALA A 218 16.56 5.30 -29.29
C ALA A 218 17.11 5.09 -30.71
N GLU A 219 16.71 4.01 -31.40
CA GLU A 219 17.09 3.69 -32.79
C GLU A 219 16.10 4.22 -33.84
N LYS A 220 15.11 5.02 -33.44
CA LYS A 220 14.13 5.70 -34.33
C LYS A 220 14.14 7.20 -34.15
#